data_AF-A0A920LQB5-F1
#
_entry.id   AF-A0A920LQB5-F1
#
_cell.length_a   1.000
_cell.length_b   1.000
_cell.length_c   1.000
_cell.angle_alpha   90.00
_cell.angle_beta   90.00
_cell.angle_gamma   90.00
#
_symmetry.space_group_name_H-M   'P 1'
#
loop_
_entity.id
_entity.type
_entity.pdbx_description
1 polymer ?
#
loop_
_entity_poly.entity_id
_entity_poly.type
_entity_poly.pdbx_seq_one_letter_code
_entity_poly.pdbx_strand_id
1 'polypeptide(L)'
;MGNIETVLASAIAAVFFAAFIVAGTMWYGSAATPVELFGPTRYQWDQSYFKTEINRRVQTAMDDGATQEEAFEAIPEKLAFYDYVGNSPAKGGLFRVGPMVNGDGLATAWVGHIAFSDKEGRNLEVRRLPNFFENFPVVLEDEQGIVRADIPYRRAEAKFSFEQQGVTAKVFGGALDGQTFTDPADVKRLARKAQLGEAFDFDRETYNSDGTFRSSPRGWFTFGHATFALLFFFGHIWHGARTLYRDVFAGIDPDLGDQVEFGLFAKLGDKTTRRLPEGYVPPAGTPLN
;
A
#
# COMPACT_ATOMS: atom_id res chain seq x y z
N MET A 1 -39.17 17.08 -7.82
CA MET A 1 -38.47 16.83 -6.53
C MET A 1 -39.43 16.35 -5.41
N GLY A 2 -40.54 15.68 -5.72
CA GLY A 2 -41.52 15.26 -4.69
C GLY A 2 -41.24 13.90 -4.03
N ASN A 3 -40.17 13.20 -4.42
CA ASN A 3 -39.79 11.90 -3.86
C ASN A 3 -38.51 12.04 -3.04
N ILE A 4 -38.56 11.75 -1.74
CA ILE A 4 -37.40 11.82 -0.83
C ILE A 4 -36.26 10.88 -1.26
N GLU A 5 -36.57 9.79 -1.96
CA GLU A 5 -35.56 8.83 -2.45
C GLU A 5 -34.60 9.48 -3.46
N THR A 6 -35.01 10.59 -4.11
CA THR A 6 -34.10 11.40 -4.94
C THR A 6 -32.96 12.02 -4.12
N VAL A 7 -33.27 12.46 -2.89
CA VAL A 7 -32.28 13.05 -1.99
C VAL A 7 -31.36 11.95 -1.49
N LEU A 8 -31.92 10.79 -1.11
CA LEU A 8 -31.16 9.62 -0.70
C LEU A 8 -30.15 9.20 -1.78
N ALA A 9 -30.59 9.04 -3.03
CA ALA A 9 -29.72 8.67 -4.13
C ALA A 9 -28.57 9.68 -4.32
N SER A 10 -28.87 10.98 -4.34
CA SER A 10 -27.84 12.02 -4.48
C SER A 10 -26.90 12.12 -3.27
N ALA A 11 -27.41 11.90 -2.06
CA ALA A 11 -26.61 11.95 -0.83
C ALA A 11 -25.63 10.78 -0.77
N ILE A 12 -26.07 9.57 -1.13
CA ILE A 12 -25.19 8.39 -1.24
C ILE A 12 -24.06 8.67 -2.25
N ALA A 13 -24.37 9.37 -3.36
CA ALA A 13 -23.36 9.76 -4.34
C ALA A 13 -22.26 10.63 -3.74
N ALA A 14 -22.65 11.68 -3.01
CA ALA A 14 -21.71 12.56 -2.34
C ALA A 14 -20.89 11.82 -1.25
N VAL A 15 -21.52 10.89 -0.52
CA VAL A 15 -20.86 10.11 0.53
C VAL A 15 -19.79 9.17 -0.04
N PHE A 16 -20.10 8.39 -1.09
CA PHE A 16 -19.07 7.50 -1.65
C PHE A 16 -17.94 8.28 -2.31
N PHE A 17 -18.24 9.43 -2.90
CA PHE A 17 -17.22 10.33 -3.43
C PHE A 17 -16.25 10.77 -2.32
N ALA A 18 -16.77 11.28 -1.20
CA ALA A 18 -15.95 11.65 -0.05
C ALA A 18 -15.16 10.46 0.52
N ALA A 19 -15.77 9.27 0.58
CA ALA A 19 -15.13 8.04 1.05
C ALA A 19 -13.91 7.65 0.18
N PHE A 20 -13.99 7.77 -1.16
CA PHE A 20 -12.83 7.55 -2.03
C PHE A 20 -11.72 8.58 -1.82
N ILE A 21 -12.07 9.85 -1.60
CA ILE A 21 -11.08 10.91 -1.32
C ILE A 21 -10.32 10.61 -0.03
N VAL A 22 -11.01 10.26 1.07
CA VAL A 22 -10.33 9.95 2.33
C VAL A 22 -9.53 8.65 2.26
N ALA A 23 -10.00 7.64 1.52
CA ALA A 23 -9.24 6.40 1.30
C ALA A 23 -7.92 6.67 0.54
N GLY A 24 -8.00 7.47 -0.53
CA GLY A 24 -6.85 7.85 -1.35
C GLY A 24 -5.84 8.69 -0.55
N THR A 25 -6.29 9.78 0.08
CA THR A 25 -5.40 10.65 0.87
C THR A 25 -4.77 9.93 2.06
N MET A 26 -5.46 8.98 2.69
CA MET A 26 -4.87 8.12 3.72
C MET A 26 -3.79 7.20 3.13
N TRP A 27 -3.98 6.64 1.93
CA TRP A 27 -3.01 5.70 1.37
C TRP A 27 -1.75 6.39 0.82
N TYR A 28 -1.92 7.49 0.09
CA TYR A 28 -0.82 8.25 -0.50
C TYR A 28 -0.12 9.17 0.50
N GLY A 29 -0.82 9.56 1.57
CA GLY A 29 -0.34 10.55 2.54
C GLY A 29 -0.72 11.97 2.14
N SER A 30 -1.05 12.78 3.14
CA SER A 30 -1.36 14.21 3.01
C SER A 30 -1.05 14.92 4.33
N ALA A 31 -1.14 16.25 4.35
CA ALA A 31 -1.00 17.03 5.58
C ALA A 31 -2.01 16.62 6.68
N ALA A 32 -3.17 16.06 6.30
CA ALA A 32 -4.19 15.58 7.23
C ALA A 32 -3.99 14.13 7.69
N THR A 33 -3.02 13.39 7.13
CA THR A 33 -2.74 12.00 7.48
C THR A 33 -1.26 11.78 7.84
N PRO A 34 -0.74 12.50 8.85
CA PRO A 34 0.67 12.50 9.19
C PRO A 34 1.18 11.13 9.62
N VAL A 35 2.44 10.84 9.30
CA VAL A 35 3.07 9.53 9.57
C VAL A 35 3.17 9.21 11.06
N GLU A 36 3.26 10.23 11.91
CA GLU A 36 3.38 10.03 13.36
C GLU A 36 2.08 9.55 14.00
N LEU A 37 0.94 9.75 13.35
CA LEU A 37 -0.37 9.31 13.84
C LEU A 37 -0.85 8.02 13.16
N PHE A 38 -0.53 7.83 11.89
CA PHE A 38 -1.07 6.73 11.08
C PHE A 38 -0.01 5.71 10.64
N GLY A 39 1.27 5.96 10.93
CA GLY A 39 2.40 5.21 10.39
C GLY A 39 2.84 5.71 9.00
N PRO A 40 4.00 5.25 8.51
CA PRO A 40 4.51 5.63 7.20
C PRO A 40 3.61 5.08 6.06
N THR A 41 3.85 5.55 4.84
CA THR A 41 3.20 5.02 3.64
C THR A 41 4.07 3.94 3.01
N ARG A 42 3.46 3.04 2.22
CA ARG A 42 4.23 2.04 1.46
C ARG A 42 5.22 2.66 0.47
N TYR A 43 4.91 3.86 -0.04
CA TYR A 43 5.71 4.56 -1.03
C TYR A 43 7.03 5.05 -0.45
N GLN A 44 7.05 5.40 0.84
CA GLN A 44 8.28 5.76 1.55
C GLN A 44 9.25 4.56 1.63
N TRP A 45 8.74 3.33 1.78
CA TRP A 45 9.56 2.12 1.67
C TRP A 45 9.97 1.84 0.22
N ASP A 46 9.01 1.84 -0.71
CA ASP A 46 9.25 1.52 -2.13
C ASP A 46 10.32 2.44 -2.78
N GLN A 47 10.41 3.70 -2.31
CA GLN A 47 11.35 4.71 -2.79
C GLN A 47 12.57 4.92 -1.87
N SER A 48 12.72 4.12 -0.80
CA SER A 48 13.82 4.27 0.16
C SER A 48 13.93 5.68 0.75
N TYR A 49 12.79 6.32 1.05
CA TYR A 49 12.71 7.70 1.50
C TYR A 49 13.52 7.95 2.79
N PHE A 50 13.30 7.11 3.80
CA PHE A 50 13.98 7.26 5.09
C PHE A 50 15.45 6.84 5.02
N LYS A 51 15.78 5.73 4.32
CA LYS A 51 17.16 5.36 3.99
C LYS A 51 17.95 6.52 3.37
N THR A 52 17.34 7.22 2.41
CA THR A 52 17.98 8.36 1.72
C THR A 52 18.29 9.50 2.69
N GLU A 53 17.36 9.82 3.59
CA GLU A 53 17.59 10.85 4.61
C GLU A 53 18.63 10.43 5.65
N ILE A 54 18.65 9.16 6.06
CA ILE A 54 19.68 8.61 6.96
C ILE A 54 21.05 8.76 6.30
N ASN A 55 21.22 8.27 5.07
CA ASN A 55 22.46 8.36 4.32
C ASN A 55 22.93 9.82 4.14
N ARG A 56 22.00 10.74 3.86
CA ARG A 56 22.31 12.17 3.73
C ARG A 56 22.88 12.74 5.04
N ARG A 57 22.27 12.42 6.19
CA ARG A 57 22.72 12.89 7.51
C ARG A 57 24.08 12.33 7.88
N VAL A 58 24.27 11.02 7.68
CA VAL A 58 25.55 10.34 7.92
C VAL A 58 26.65 10.98 7.07
N GLN A 59 26.41 11.14 5.76
CA GLN A 59 27.38 11.74 4.86
C GLN A 59 27.71 13.18 5.26
N THR A 60 26.71 13.99 5.61
CA THR A 60 26.94 15.38 6.07
C THR A 60 27.81 15.40 7.34
N ALA A 61 27.53 14.53 8.31
CA ALA A 61 28.34 14.45 9.54
C ALA A 61 29.78 14.02 9.25
N MET A 62 29.97 13.05 8.35
CA MET A 62 31.30 12.60 7.94
C MET A 62 32.07 13.69 7.16
N ASP A 63 31.38 14.45 6.30
CA ASP A 63 31.97 15.59 5.58
C ASP A 63 32.41 16.71 6.56
N ASP A 64 31.70 16.86 7.69
CA ASP A 64 32.04 17.76 8.79
C ASP A 64 33.13 17.20 9.74
N GLY A 65 33.69 16.02 9.42
CA GLY A 65 34.82 15.42 10.12
C GLY A 65 34.49 14.40 11.20
N ALA A 66 33.21 14.01 11.35
CA ALA A 66 32.82 12.92 12.23
C ALA A 66 33.34 11.57 11.69
N THR A 67 33.68 10.68 12.61
CA THR A 67 33.90 9.26 12.29
C THR A 67 32.58 8.61 11.85
N GLN A 68 32.67 7.44 11.20
CA GLN A 68 31.48 6.70 10.81
C GLN A 68 30.67 6.24 12.03
N GLU A 69 31.34 5.85 13.12
CA GLU A 69 30.69 5.55 14.40
C GLU A 69 29.88 6.75 14.92
N GLU A 70 30.50 7.93 15.05
CA GLU A 70 29.84 9.16 15.53
C GLU A 70 28.68 9.60 14.62
N ALA A 71 28.85 9.44 13.30
CA ALA A 71 27.83 9.82 12.32
C ALA A 71 26.55 8.97 12.43
N PHE A 72 26.69 7.65 12.65
CA PHE A 72 25.55 6.76 12.85
C PHE A 72 24.97 6.85 14.27
N GLU A 73 25.80 7.09 15.29
CA GLU A 73 25.33 7.34 16.66
C GLU A 73 24.42 8.58 16.73
N ALA A 74 24.65 9.59 15.89
CA ALA A 74 23.82 10.78 15.79
C ALA A 74 22.45 10.56 15.11
N ILE A 75 22.20 9.38 14.52
CA ILE A 75 20.92 9.08 13.86
C ILE A 75 19.83 8.81 14.91
N PRO A 76 18.71 9.54 14.90
CA PRO A 76 17.62 9.27 15.83
C PRO A 76 17.00 7.89 15.61
N GLU A 77 16.83 7.10 16.67
CA GLU A 77 16.19 5.78 16.58
C GLU A 77 14.80 5.84 15.92
N LYS A 78 14.04 6.92 16.16
CA LYS A 78 12.73 7.14 15.51
C LYS A 78 12.85 7.22 13.98
N LEU A 79 13.92 7.82 13.46
CA LEU A 79 14.18 7.91 12.02
C LEU A 79 14.58 6.54 11.47
N ALA A 80 15.49 5.84 12.15
CA ALA A 80 15.87 4.47 11.79
C ALA A 80 14.66 3.52 11.79
N PHE A 81 13.75 3.67 12.77
CA PHE A 81 12.56 2.83 12.88
C PHE A 81 11.59 3.05 11.72
N TYR A 82 11.50 4.25 11.15
CA TYR A 82 10.72 4.46 9.94
C TYR A 82 11.31 3.72 8.72
N ASP A 83 12.61 3.44 8.72
CA ASP A 83 13.31 2.70 7.66
C ASP A 83 13.32 1.17 7.87
N TYR A 84 12.23 0.65 8.43
CA TYR A 84 12.01 -0.78 8.67
C TYR A 84 10.69 -1.23 8.03
N VAL A 85 10.73 -2.31 7.23
CA VAL A 85 9.61 -2.79 6.42
C VAL A 85 8.41 -3.25 7.24
N GLY A 86 8.61 -3.66 8.50
CA GLY A 86 7.49 -4.02 9.39
C GLY A 86 6.57 -2.84 9.66
N ASN A 87 7.05 -1.60 9.47
CA ASN A 87 6.24 -0.38 9.57
C ASN A 87 5.48 -0.04 8.28
N SER A 88 5.73 -0.75 7.17
CA SER A 88 4.98 -0.56 5.93
C SER A 88 3.54 -1.06 6.07
N PRO A 89 2.52 -0.24 5.73
CA PRO A 89 1.13 -0.66 5.80
C PRO A 89 0.78 -1.74 4.76
N ALA A 90 1.67 -2.03 3.80
CA ALA A 90 1.48 -3.01 2.74
C ALA A 90 2.04 -4.42 3.06
N LYS A 91 2.39 -4.71 4.33
CA LYS A 91 2.90 -6.02 4.79
C LYS A 91 1.93 -6.83 5.65
N GLY A 92 0.73 -6.33 5.88
CA GLY A 92 -0.28 -7.01 6.70
C GLY A 92 -0.98 -8.19 6.01
N GLY A 93 -2.03 -8.69 6.64
CA GLY A 93 -2.95 -9.68 6.06
C GLY A 93 -4.36 -9.50 6.59
N LEU A 94 -5.38 -9.80 5.78
CA LEU A 94 -6.79 -9.54 6.10
C LEU A 94 -7.25 -10.18 7.42
N PHE A 95 -6.72 -11.35 7.75
CA PHE A 95 -7.08 -12.08 8.97
C PHE A 95 -5.99 -12.03 10.05
N ARG A 96 -4.92 -11.25 9.84
CA ARG A 96 -3.90 -10.97 10.85
C ARG A 96 -4.38 -9.77 11.68
N VAL A 97 -5.26 -10.05 12.63
CA VAL A 97 -5.95 -9.05 13.44
C VAL A 97 -5.06 -8.51 14.57
N GLY A 98 -5.41 -7.32 15.07
CA GLY A 98 -4.75 -6.69 16.21
C GLY A 98 -3.65 -5.69 15.83
N PRO A 99 -2.98 -5.10 16.84
CA PRO A 99 -1.96 -4.09 16.63
C PRO A 99 -0.68 -4.70 16.02
N MET A 100 0.15 -3.85 15.42
CA MET A 100 1.41 -4.26 14.78
C MET A 100 2.32 -5.05 15.73
N VAL A 101 2.37 -4.65 17.00
CA VAL A 101 3.17 -5.32 18.04
C VAL A 101 2.79 -6.78 18.29
N ASN A 102 1.58 -7.24 17.93
CA ASN A 102 1.24 -8.67 18.01
C ASN A 102 1.96 -9.50 16.94
N GLY A 103 2.58 -8.84 15.95
CA GLY A 103 3.36 -9.45 14.89
C GLY A 103 4.81 -9.61 15.26
N ASP A 104 5.63 -8.64 14.88
CA ASP A 104 7.07 -8.63 15.10
C ASP A 104 7.48 -8.40 16.55
N GLY A 105 6.63 -7.73 17.34
CA GLY A 105 6.81 -7.51 18.77
C GLY A 105 6.86 -6.03 19.14
N LEU A 106 7.07 -5.74 20.42
CA LEU A 106 7.37 -4.38 20.87
C LEU A 106 8.84 -4.06 20.57
N ALA A 107 9.11 -3.10 19.69
CA ALA A 107 10.47 -2.64 19.43
C ALA A 107 11.10 -2.06 20.71
N THR A 108 12.27 -2.57 21.11
CA THR A 108 12.94 -2.19 22.36
C THR A 108 14.19 -1.35 22.16
N ALA A 109 14.99 -1.64 21.13
CA ALA A 109 16.22 -0.93 20.83
C ALA A 109 16.59 -1.03 19.35
N TRP A 110 17.21 0.03 18.82
CA TRP A 110 17.88 -0.05 17.52
C TRP A 110 19.18 -0.86 17.66
N VAL A 111 19.36 -1.86 16.80
CA VAL A 111 20.57 -2.70 16.80
C VAL A 111 21.79 -1.90 16.36
N GLY A 112 21.58 -0.90 15.49
CA GLY A 112 22.62 -0.17 14.78
C GLY A 112 22.60 -0.45 13.29
N HIS A 113 23.25 0.41 12.52
CA HIS A 113 23.40 0.24 11.08
C HIS A 113 24.44 -0.84 10.79
N ILE A 114 24.04 -1.86 10.03
CA ILE A 114 24.89 -3.01 9.74
C ILE A 114 25.55 -2.83 8.38
N ALA A 115 26.86 -2.58 8.36
CA ALA A 115 27.66 -2.53 7.15
C ALA A 115 28.30 -3.89 6.88
N PHE A 116 28.18 -4.38 5.63
CA PHE A 116 28.77 -5.65 5.22
C PHE A 116 29.97 -5.40 4.32
N SER A 117 31.00 -6.24 4.46
CA SER A 117 32.14 -6.27 3.55
C SER A 117 32.58 -7.69 3.23
N ASP A 118 33.14 -7.91 2.05
CA ASP A 118 33.76 -9.19 1.69
C ASP A 118 35.25 -9.25 2.04
N LYS A 119 35.89 -10.39 1.77
CA LYS A 119 37.33 -10.59 1.98
C LYS A 119 38.23 -9.65 1.17
N GLU A 120 37.71 -9.01 0.12
CA GLU A 120 38.42 -8.00 -0.69
C GLU A 120 38.25 -6.59 -0.11
N GLY A 121 37.45 -6.43 0.95
CA GLY A 121 37.18 -5.16 1.60
C GLY A 121 36.13 -4.30 0.90
N ARG A 122 35.37 -4.87 -0.05
CA ARG A 122 34.30 -4.12 -0.74
C ARG A 122 33.08 -3.99 0.14
N ASN A 123 32.46 -2.81 0.14
CA ASN A 123 31.17 -2.60 0.77
C ASN A 123 30.07 -3.35 0.01
N LEU A 124 29.21 -4.04 0.75
CA LEU A 124 28.10 -4.81 0.22
C LEU A 124 26.78 -4.31 0.81
N GLU A 125 25.75 -4.20 -0.03
CA GLU A 125 24.40 -3.88 0.37
C GLU A 125 23.49 -5.11 0.27
N VAL A 126 22.70 -5.37 1.31
CA VAL A 126 21.65 -6.39 1.28
C VAL A 126 20.47 -5.91 0.46
N ARG A 127 20.05 -6.68 -0.55
CA ARG A 127 18.84 -6.39 -1.32
C ARG A 127 17.60 -6.44 -0.43
N ARG A 128 16.98 -5.28 -0.20
CA ARG A 128 15.79 -5.12 0.65
C ARG A 128 14.55 -5.86 0.13
N LEU A 129 13.72 -6.32 1.06
CA LEU A 129 12.42 -6.96 0.82
C LEU A 129 11.43 -5.99 0.15
N PRO A 130 10.99 -6.22 -1.10
CA PRO A 130 9.93 -5.41 -1.68
C PRO A 130 8.57 -5.75 -1.04
N ASN A 131 7.66 -4.78 -0.97
CA ASN A 131 6.35 -4.95 -0.32
C ASN A 131 5.54 -6.16 -0.84
N PHE A 132 5.70 -6.52 -2.12
CA PHE A 132 4.96 -7.62 -2.74
C PHE A 132 5.31 -9.02 -2.21
N PHE A 133 6.54 -9.21 -1.71
CA PHE A 133 7.04 -10.53 -1.33
C PHE A 133 6.77 -10.83 0.14
N GLU A 134 6.24 -12.01 0.46
CA GLU A 134 6.16 -12.50 1.85
C GLU A 134 7.54 -12.95 2.36
N ASN A 135 8.27 -13.69 1.52
CA ASN A 135 9.63 -14.15 1.77
C ASN A 135 10.54 -13.71 0.62
N PHE A 136 11.81 -13.44 0.91
CA PHE A 136 12.76 -12.98 -0.09
C PHE A 136 14.15 -13.57 0.16
N PRO A 137 14.94 -13.90 -0.87
CA PRO A 137 16.29 -14.42 -0.68
C PRO A 137 17.24 -13.33 -0.16
N VAL A 138 18.24 -13.75 0.61
CA VAL A 138 19.32 -12.85 1.04
C VAL A 138 20.39 -12.84 -0.04
N VAL A 139 20.53 -11.69 -0.68
CA VAL A 139 21.50 -11.41 -1.73
C VAL A 139 22.19 -10.09 -1.39
N LEU A 140 23.52 -10.07 -1.52
CA LEU A 140 24.36 -8.92 -1.29
C LEU A 140 25.01 -8.48 -2.59
N GLU A 141 24.87 -7.19 -2.90
CA GLU A 141 25.37 -6.55 -4.11
C GLU A 141 26.43 -5.50 -3.75
N ASP A 142 27.41 -5.29 -4.62
CA ASP A 142 28.31 -4.14 -4.49
C ASP A 142 27.66 -2.85 -5.00
N GLU A 143 28.39 -1.73 -4.94
CA GLU A 143 27.94 -0.41 -5.38
C GLU A 143 27.53 -0.35 -6.87
N GLN A 144 27.97 -1.32 -7.68
CA GLN A 144 27.62 -1.44 -9.10
C GLN A 144 26.42 -2.37 -9.33
N GLY A 145 25.80 -2.91 -8.28
CA GLY A 145 24.69 -3.85 -8.36
C GLY A 145 25.12 -5.27 -8.76
N ILE A 146 26.41 -5.61 -8.65
CA ILE A 146 26.91 -6.94 -8.96
C ILE A 146 26.79 -7.81 -7.72
N VAL A 147 26.16 -8.98 -7.86
CA VAL A 147 26.03 -9.94 -6.76
C VAL A 147 27.40 -10.44 -6.31
N ARG A 148 27.71 -10.26 -5.04
CA ARG A 148 28.97 -10.70 -4.41
C ARG A 148 28.78 -11.78 -3.37
N ALA A 149 27.64 -11.84 -2.69
CA ALA A 149 27.35 -12.90 -1.73
C ALA A 149 25.86 -13.24 -1.66
N ASP A 150 25.54 -14.47 -1.26
CA ASP A 150 24.18 -14.94 -1.03
C ASP A 150 24.09 -15.97 0.10
N ILE A 151 22.86 -16.25 0.54
CA ILE A 151 22.56 -17.44 1.33
C ILE A 151 21.97 -18.49 0.39
N PRO A 152 22.77 -19.49 -0.07
CA PRO A 152 22.34 -20.40 -1.11
C PRO A 152 21.31 -21.38 -0.56
N TYR A 153 20.28 -21.65 -1.37
CA TYR A 153 19.29 -22.69 -1.05
C TYR A 153 19.91 -24.10 -1.19
N ARG A 154 20.53 -24.40 -2.34
CA ARG A 154 21.30 -25.63 -2.55
C ARG A 154 22.79 -25.34 -2.32
N ARG A 155 23.44 -26.13 -1.47
CA ARG A 155 24.85 -25.92 -1.11
C ARG A 155 25.85 -26.59 -2.05
N ALA A 156 25.43 -27.58 -2.85
CA ALA A 156 26.33 -28.41 -3.65
C ALA A 156 27.15 -27.63 -4.69
N GLU A 157 26.59 -26.56 -5.25
CA GLU A 157 27.22 -25.73 -6.29
C GLU A 157 27.27 -24.25 -5.86
N ALA A 158 27.21 -23.99 -4.55
CA ALA A 158 27.27 -22.63 -4.02
C ALA A 158 28.63 -21.99 -4.34
N LYS A 159 28.59 -20.80 -4.95
CA LYS A 159 29.77 -19.99 -5.29
C LYS A 159 29.85 -18.68 -4.53
N PHE A 160 28.71 -18.19 -4.04
CA PHE A 160 28.57 -16.88 -3.40
C PHE A 160 28.24 -17.01 -1.91
N SER A 161 28.46 -18.18 -1.30
CA SER A 161 28.21 -18.36 0.13
C SER A 161 29.08 -17.42 0.97
N PHE A 162 28.54 -16.95 2.10
CA PHE A 162 29.26 -16.02 2.99
C PHE A 162 30.60 -16.59 3.46
N GLU A 163 30.68 -17.91 3.67
CA GLU A 163 31.90 -18.62 4.01
C GLU A 163 32.98 -18.52 2.93
N GLN A 164 32.62 -18.68 1.65
CA GLN A 164 33.56 -18.62 0.53
C GLN A 164 34.01 -17.18 0.22
N GLN A 165 33.10 -16.23 0.42
CA GLN A 165 33.32 -14.82 0.14
C GLN A 165 33.93 -14.07 1.32
N GLY A 166 34.00 -14.70 2.51
CA GLY A 166 34.56 -14.11 3.72
C GLY A 166 33.78 -12.86 4.14
N VAL A 167 32.45 -12.91 4.08
CA VAL A 167 31.60 -11.77 4.42
C VAL A 167 31.69 -11.50 5.92
N THR A 168 31.95 -10.24 6.28
CA THR A 168 31.93 -9.75 7.66
C THR A 168 30.87 -8.66 7.81
N ALA A 169 30.43 -8.42 9.05
CA ALA A 169 29.51 -7.34 9.36
C ALA A 169 30.08 -6.47 10.48
N LYS A 170 30.12 -5.15 10.28
CA LYS A 170 30.43 -4.16 11.31
C LYS A 170 29.17 -3.34 11.59
N VAL A 171 28.86 -3.12 12.86
CA VAL A 171 27.68 -2.35 13.27
C VAL A 171 28.09 -0.98 13.78
N PHE A 172 27.34 0.04 13.39
CA PHE A 172 27.56 1.45 13.75
C PHE A 172 26.31 2.05 14.39
N GLY A 173 26.46 2.71 15.53
CA GLY A 173 25.36 3.20 16.35
C GLY A 173 24.53 2.08 17.00
N GLY A 174 23.56 2.47 17.82
CA GLY A 174 22.63 1.53 18.46
C GLY A 174 23.30 0.57 19.47
N ALA A 175 22.60 -0.52 19.76
CA ALA A 175 22.98 -1.44 20.83
C ALA A 175 24.28 -2.25 20.57
N LEU A 176 24.64 -2.47 19.30
CA LEU A 176 25.82 -3.25 18.91
C LEU A 176 26.94 -2.39 18.34
N ASP A 177 26.97 -1.10 18.65
CA ASP A 177 27.97 -0.16 18.11
C ASP A 177 29.42 -0.66 18.29
N GLY A 178 30.23 -0.45 17.24
CA GLY A 178 31.64 -0.84 17.18
C GLY A 178 31.89 -2.34 17.05
N GLN A 179 30.87 -3.20 17.18
CA GLN A 179 31.05 -4.66 17.11
C GLN A 179 31.28 -5.12 15.68
N THR A 180 32.20 -6.06 15.52
CA THR A 180 32.50 -6.72 14.24
C THR A 180 32.25 -8.22 14.35
N PHE A 181 31.48 -8.75 13.41
CA PHE A 181 31.09 -10.15 13.33
C PHE A 181 31.75 -10.80 12.12
N THR A 182 32.44 -11.91 12.38
CA THR A 182 33.13 -12.71 11.36
C THR A 182 32.63 -14.15 11.30
N ASP A 183 31.91 -14.62 12.33
CA ASP A 183 31.28 -15.93 12.30
C ASP A 183 30.15 -15.94 11.26
N PRO A 184 30.19 -16.86 10.27
CA PRO A 184 29.20 -16.89 9.20
C PRO A 184 27.75 -17.05 9.67
N ALA A 185 27.49 -17.70 10.81
CA ALA A 185 26.13 -17.86 11.31
C ALA A 185 25.56 -16.53 11.81
N ASP A 186 26.37 -15.75 12.52
CA ASP A 186 26.01 -14.41 13.00
C ASP A 186 25.85 -13.42 11.85
N VAL A 187 26.79 -13.38 10.91
CA VAL A 187 26.71 -12.48 9.75
C VAL A 187 25.46 -12.78 8.90
N LYS A 188 25.11 -14.06 8.72
CA LYS A 188 23.86 -14.44 8.03
C LYS A 188 22.61 -14.03 8.79
N ARG A 189 22.64 -14.05 10.13
CA ARG A 189 21.51 -13.59 10.97
C ARG A 189 21.32 -12.08 10.83
N LEU A 190 22.40 -11.31 10.85
CA LEU A 190 22.38 -9.86 10.61
C LEU A 190 21.90 -9.54 9.20
N ALA A 191 22.37 -10.25 8.17
CA ALA A 191 21.93 -10.03 6.79
C ALA A 191 20.42 -10.31 6.59
N ARG A 192 19.87 -11.33 7.27
CA ARG A 192 18.41 -11.56 7.29
C ARG A 192 17.64 -10.40 7.95
N LYS A 193 18.18 -9.78 8.99
CA LYS A 193 17.58 -8.58 9.59
C LYS A 193 17.68 -7.38 8.65
N ALA A 194 18.85 -7.13 8.06
CA ALA A 194 19.10 -6.01 7.14
C ALA A 194 18.25 -6.06 5.86
N GLN A 195 17.82 -7.25 5.43
CA GLN A 195 16.84 -7.41 4.35
C GLN A 195 15.52 -6.66 4.64
N LEU A 196 15.17 -6.50 5.92
CA LEU A 196 13.97 -5.81 6.38
C LEU A 196 14.16 -4.29 6.55
N GLY A 197 15.36 -3.77 6.27
CA GLY A 197 15.73 -2.36 6.52
C GLY A 197 16.62 -2.23 7.75
N GLU A 198 16.46 -1.14 8.50
CA GLU A 198 17.16 -0.96 9.77
C GLU A 198 16.74 -2.03 10.79
N ALA A 199 17.71 -2.54 11.54
CA ALA A 199 17.52 -3.69 12.43
C ALA A 199 17.14 -3.25 13.85
N PHE A 200 16.12 -3.88 14.42
CA PHE A 200 15.67 -3.65 15.79
C PHE A 200 15.62 -4.96 16.56
N ASP A 201 15.68 -4.83 17.89
CA ASP A 201 15.30 -5.89 18.81
C ASP A 201 13.86 -5.69 19.25
N PHE A 202 13.18 -6.81 19.49
CA PHE A 202 11.76 -6.86 19.77
C PHE A 202 11.48 -7.76 20.97
N ASP A 203 10.70 -7.25 21.92
CA ASP A 203 10.05 -8.06 22.93
C ASP A 203 8.79 -8.70 22.34
N ARG A 204 8.83 -10.01 22.19
CA ARG A 204 7.72 -10.81 21.68
C ARG A 204 6.88 -11.46 22.77
N GLU A 205 7.37 -11.51 24.00
CA GLU A 205 6.72 -12.21 25.11
C GLU A 205 5.55 -11.40 25.66
N THR A 206 5.72 -10.09 25.85
CA THR A 206 4.67 -9.22 26.44
C THR A 206 3.34 -9.31 25.70
N TYR A 207 3.36 -9.45 24.37
CA TYR A 207 2.16 -9.50 23.53
C TYR A 207 1.88 -10.88 22.92
N ASN A 208 2.63 -11.93 23.29
CA ASN A 208 2.60 -13.25 22.65
C ASN A 208 2.70 -13.16 21.11
N SER A 209 3.70 -12.43 20.64
CA SER A 209 3.80 -11.96 19.26
C SER A 209 4.21 -13.10 18.32
N ASP A 210 3.45 -13.29 17.24
CA ASP A 210 3.56 -14.48 16.38
C ASP A 210 4.66 -14.41 15.31
N GLY A 211 5.29 -13.25 15.13
CA GLY A 211 6.36 -13.02 14.17
C GLY A 211 5.86 -12.75 12.76
N THR A 212 4.57 -12.48 12.57
CA THR A 212 3.96 -12.18 11.27
C THR A 212 3.49 -10.74 11.20
N PHE A 213 3.87 -10.04 10.13
CA PHE A 213 3.53 -8.64 9.95
C PHE A 213 2.01 -8.38 9.90
N ARG A 214 1.62 -7.25 10.47
CA ARG A 214 0.25 -6.70 10.48
C ARG A 214 0.26 -5.33 9.83
N SER A 215 -0.91 -4.87 9.37
CA SER A 215 -1.05 -3.53 8.79
C SER A 215 -1.30 -2.48 9.89
N SER A 216 -0.96 -1.23 9.60
CA SER A 216 -1.20 -0.11 10.50
C SER A 216 -2.64 0.43 10.39
N PRO A 217 -3.06 1.38 11.25
CA PRO A 217 -4.32 2.09 11.07
C PRO A 217 -4.49 2.73 9.69
N ARG A 218 -3.41 3.15 9.04
CA ARG A 218 -3.44 3.66 7.65
C ARG A 218 -4.01 2.62 6.69
N GLY A 219 -3.52 1.38 6.75
CA GLY A 219 -3.99 0.31 5.87
C GLY A 219 -5.42 -0.10 6.17
N TRP A 220 -5.78 -0.25 7.43
CA TRP A 220 -7.15 -0.60 7.83
C TRP A 220 -8.17 0.49 7.47
N PHE A 221 -7.83 1.76 7.68
CA PHE A 221 -8.69 2.89 7.30
C PHE A 221 -8.93 2.91 5.79
N THR A 222 -7.85 2.79 4.99
CA THR A 222 -7.95 2.77 3.53
C THR A 222 -8.80 1.59 3.05
N PHE A 223 -8.58 0.38 3.58
CA PHE A 223 -9.36 -0.81 3.22
C PHE A 223 -10.86 -0.62 3.50
N GLY A 224 -11.20 -0.16 4.71
CA GLY A 224 -12.60 0.05 5.10
C GLY A 224 -13.30 1.07 4.21
N HIS A 225 -12.69 2.26 4.04
CA HIS A 225 -13.31 3.34 3.26
C HIS A 225 -13.41 3.02 1.77
N ALA A 226 -12.40 2.40 1.17
CA ALA A 226 -12.45 1.98 -0.23
C ALA A 226 -13.55 0.94 -0.46
N THR A 227 -13.68 -0.02 0.45
CA THR A 227 -14.72 -1.07 0.37
C THR A 227 -16.12 -0.47 0.53
N PHE A 228 -16.34 0.36 1.56
CA PHE A 228 -17.64 1.02 1.76
C PHE A 228 -17.99 1.98 0.62
N ALA A 229 -17.03 2.73 0.08
CA ALA A 229 -17.28 3.59 -1.08
C ALA A 229 -17.83 2.80 -2.27
N LEU A 230 -17.24 1.63 -2.55
CA LEU A 230 -17.70 0.77 -3.65
C LEU A 230 -19.10 0.20 -3.40
N LEU A 231 -19.43 -0.17 -2.16
CA LEU A 231 -20.78 -0.62 -1.78
C LEU A 231 -21.81 0.53 -1.88
N PHE A 232 -21.43 1.74 -1.45
CA PHE A 232 -22.30 2.91 -1.53
C PHE A 232 -22.53 3.34 -2.98
N PHE A 233 -21.55 3.17 -3.88
CA PHE A 233 -21.78 3.36 -5.31
C PHE A 233 -22.94 2.49 -5.82
N PHE A 234 -22.99 1.21 -5.44
CA PHE A 234 -24.14 0.35 -5.77
C PHE A 234 -25.45 0.88 -5.17
N GLY A 235 -25.43 1.31 -3.91
CA GLY A 235 -26.60 1.92 -3.26
C GLY A 235 -27.11 3.17 -3.99
N HIS A 236 -26.21 4.01 -4.51
CA HIS A 236 -26.57 5.16 -5.33
C HIS A 236 -27.26 4.74 -6.62
N ILE A 237 -26.70 3.79 -7.37
CA ILE A 237 -27.30 3.28 -8.61
C ILE A 237 -28.68 2.69 -8.35
N TRP A 238 -28.80 1.88 -7.30
CA TRP A 238 -30.06 1.26 -6.88
C TRP A 238 -31.14 2.31 -6.58
N HIS A 239 -30.88 3.25 -5.67
CA HIS A 239 -31.86 4.26 -5.28
C HIS A 239 -32.13 5.29 -6.39
N GLY A 240 -31.14 5.58 -7.24
CA GLY A 240 -31.32 6.41 -8.42
C GLY A 240 -32.28 5.78 -9.41
N ALA A 241 -32.07 4.50 -9.75
CA ALA A 241 -32.96 3.75 -10.64
C ALA A 241 -34.37 3.65 -10.05
N ARG A 242 -34.51 3.28 -8.77
CA ARG A 242 -35.81 3.18 -8.10
C ARG A 242 -36.56 4.51 -8.02
N THR A 243 -35.84 5.62 -7.89
CA THR A 243 -36.44 6.96 -7.89
C THR A 243 -36.98 7.34 -9.26
N LEU A 244 -36.19 7.12 -10.32
CA LEU A 244 -36.53 7.53 -11.69
C LEU A 244 -37.59 6.62 -12.33
N TYR A 245 -37.49 5.31 -12.11
CA TYR A 245 -38.38 4.29 -12.68
C TYR A 245 -39.41 3.79 -11.66
N ARG A 246 -39.91 4.71 -10.81
CA ARG A 246 -40.84 4.38 -9.72
C ARG A 246 -42.18 3.86 -10.26
N ASP A 247 -42.63 4.43 -11.36
CA ASP A 247 -43.87 4.09 -12.07
C ASP A 247 -43.90 2.63 -12.55
N VAL A 248 -42.75 2.11 -12.98
CA VAL A 248 -42.61 0.73 -13.49
C VAL A 248 -41.97 -0.23 -12.49
N PHE A 249 -41.76 0.18 -11.22
CA PHE A 249 -41.07 -0.63 -10.22
C PHE A 249 -41.79 -1.96 -9.91
N ALA A 250 -43.12 -1.98 -10.02
CA ALA A 250 -43.95 -3.17 -9.80
C ALA A 250 -44.22 -3.96 -11.11
N GLY A 251 -43.62 -3.57 -12.22
CA GLY A 251 -43.88 -4.11 -13.55
C GLY A 251 -44.20 -3.00 -14.57
N ILE A 252 -44.04 -3.32 -15.85
CA ILE A 252 -44.42 -2.43 -16.95
C ILE A 252 -45.94 -2.46 -17.17
N ASP A 253 -46.46 -1.45 -17.87
CA ASP A 253 -47.84 -1.44 -18.33
C ASP A 253 -48.12 -2.70 -19.19
N PRO A 254 -49.11 -3.54 -18.83
CA PRO A 254 -49.48 -4.70 -19.64
C PRO A 254 -49.93 -4.32 -21.06
N ASP A 255 -50.39 -3.08 -21.26
CA ASP A 255 -50.90 -2.56 -22.53
C ASP A 255 -49.87 -1.64 -23.25
N LEU A 256 -48.57 -1.85 -23.04
CA LEU A 256 -47.48 -1.02 -23.59
C LEU A 256 -47.57 -0.82 -25.13
N GLY A 257 -48.14 -1.81 -25.83
CA GLY A 257 -48.55 -1.70 -27.23
C GLY A 257 -47.39 -1.54 -28.23
N ASP A 258 -47.61 -0.74 -29.25
CA ASP A 258 -46.73 -0.53 -30.41
C ASP A 258 -45.57 0.46 -30.15
N GLN A 259 -45.44 0.99 -28.93
CA GLN A 259 -44.43 2.00 -28.56
C GLN A 259 -42.98 1.53 -28.71
N VAL A 260 -42.75 0.22 -28.78
CA VAL A 260 -41.44 -0.41 -28.94
C VAL A 260 -41.14 -0.85 -30.38
N GLU A 261 -42.07 -0.64 -31.32
CA GLU A 261 -41.89 -1.02 -32.72
C GLU A 261 -40.89 -0.10 -33.43
N PHE A 262 -40.03 -0.71 -34.26
CA PHE A 262 -39.00 0.00 -35.00
C PHE A 262 -39.61 0.99 -36.01
N GLY A 263 -39.22 2.25 -35.91
CA GLY A 263 -39.54 3.27 -36.91
C GLY A 263 -40.99 3.76 -36.91
N LEU A 264 -41.82 3.33 -35.95
CA LEU A 264 -43.22 3.76 -35.86
C LEU A 264 -43.37 5.22 -35.41
N PHE A 265 -42.44 5.70 -34.59
CA PHE A 265 -42.39 7.08 -34.09
C PHE A 265 -41.13 7.78 -34.59
N ALA A 266 -41.20 9.09 -34.81
CA ALA A 266 -40.02 9.90 -35.13
C ALA A 266 -39.11 10.09 -33.91
N LYS A 267 -39.64 9.96 -32.69
CA LYS A 267 -38.92 10.05 -31.42
C LYS A 267 -39.35 8.91 -30.47
N LEU A 268 -38.39 8.19 -29.90
CA LEU A 268 -38.66 7.10 -28.95
C LEU A 268 -39.35 7.64 -27.68
N GLY A 269 -40.38 6.94 -27.21
CA GLY A 269 -41.12 7.27 -25.98
C GLY A 269 -42.10 8.44 -26.12
N ASP A 270 -42.37 8.94 -27.35
CA ASP A 270 -43.25 10.09 -27.58
C ASP A 270 -44.36 9.76 -28.59
N LYS A 271 -45.56 9.46 -28.06
CA LYS A 271 -46.75 9.08 -28.84
C LYS A 271 -47.22 10.18 -29.80
N THR A 272 -46.86 11.44 -29.56
CA THR A 272 -47.24 12.56 -30.44
C THR A 272 -46.47 12.58 -31.75
N THR A 273 -45.42 11.75 -31.88
CA THR A 273 -44.53 11.74 -33.05
C THR A 273 -44.75 10.53 -33.96
N ARG A 274 -45.94 9.95 -33.96
CA ARG A 274 -46.25 8.77 -34.80
C ARG A 274 -46.06 9.12 -36.27
N ARG A 275 -45.29 8.32 -37.00
CA ARG A 275 -45.11 8.50 -38.44
C ARG A 275 -46.42 8.17 -39.15
N LEU A 276 -46.85 9.07 -40.01
CA LEU A 276 -47.99 8.83 -40.88
C LEU A 276 -47.58 7.88 -42.03
N PRO A 277 -48.49 7.03 -42.53
CA PRO A 277 -48.23 6.21 -43.70
C PRO A 277 -47.81 7.08 -44.89
N GLU A 278 -46.91 6.57 -45.74
CA GLU A 278 -46.58 7.22 -47.02
C GLU A 278 -47.86 7.46 -47.83
N GLY A 279 -48.17 8.72 -48.13
CA GLY A 279 -49.37 9.12 -48.86
C GLY A 279 -50.60 9.50 -48.01
N TYR A 280 -50.50 9.56 -46.69
CA TYR A 280 -51.60 10.04 -45.84
C TYR A 280 -51.87 11.55 -46.04
N VAL A 281 -53.10 11.89 -46.42
CA VAL A 281 -53.60 13.27 -46.47
C VAL A 281 -54.60 13.46 -45.32
N PRO A 282 -54.36 14.37 -44.37
CA PRO A 282 -55.29 14.63 -43.28
C PRO A 282 -56.64 15.15 -43.82
N PRO A 283 -57.78 14.78 -43.22
CA PRO A 283 -59.05 15.39 -43.54
C PRO A 283 -59.00 16.91 -43.36
N ALA A 284 -59.68 17.65 -44.24
CA ALA A 284 -59.70 19.11 -44.19
C ALA A 284 -60.23 19.61 -42.83
N GLY A 285 -59.43 20.44 -42.14
CA GLY A 285 -59.76 20.98 -40.83
C GLY A 285 -59.22 20.20 -39.63
N THR A 286 -58.50 19.09 -39.85
CA THR A 286 -57.86 18.35 -38.75
C THR A 286 -56.53 19.02 -38.39
N PRO A 287 -56.29 19.45 -37.13
CA PRO A 287 -54.99 19.94 -36.73
C PRO A 287 -53.97 18.81 -36.82
N LEU A 288 -52.88 19.07 -37.52
CA LEU A 288 -51.68 18.24 -37.48
C LEU A 288 -51.03 18.46 -36.12
N ASN A 289 -51.26 17.56 -35.18
CA ASN A 289 -50.40 17.42 -34.00
C ASN A 289 -49.46 16.24 -34.25
#